data_AF-A0A6M5Z5J8-F1
#
_entry.id   AF-A0A6M5Z5J8-F1
#
_cell.length_a   1.000
_cell.length_b   1.000
_cell.length_c   1.000
_cell.angle_alpha   90.00
_cell.angle_beta   90.00
_cell.angle_gamma   90.00
#
_symmetry.space_group_name_H-M   'P 1'
#
loop_
_entity.id
_entity.type
_entity.pdbx_description
1 polymer ?
#
loop_
_entity_poly.entity_id
_entity_poly.type
_entity_poly.pdbx_seq_one_letter_code
_entity_poly.pdbx_strand_id
1 'polypeptide(L)'
;MTSTRGFQLPLQGAHNNLSERTLRAIALGRNAWGVIGSEVGGRTAAVLYSVVGTCKHLGIDPFAYQREALPGLFALGEKPTAEQLLDWLPDRWLLNRTQDLPSPDRSAG
;
A
#
# COMPACT_ATOMS: atom_id res chain seq x y z
N MET A 1 -47.54 15.89 -17.48
CA MET A 1 -46.63 15.78 -18.63
C MET A 1 -45.20 15.78 -18.07
N THR A 2 -44.73 14.63 -17.60
CA THR A 2 -43.86 13.67 -18.32
C THR A 2 -42.40 14.10 -18.28
N SER A 3 -41.62 13.38 -17.46
CA SER A 3 -40.28 12.81 -17.72
C SER A 3 -39.21 13.74 -18.31
N THR A 4 -38.04 13.89 -17.70
CA THR A 4 -36.95 12.92 -17.93
C THR A 4 -35.96 12.92 -16.76
N ARG A 5 -35.71 11.72 -16.22
CA ARG A 5 -34.67 11.44 -15.23
C ARG A 5 -33.29 11.54 -15.88
N GLY A 6 -32.46 12.49 -15.45
CA GLY A 6 -31.02 12.48 -15.72
C GLY A 6 -30.34 11.51 -14.76
N PHE A 7 -29.98 10.33 -15.26
CA PHE A 7 -29.20 9.31 -14.57
C PHE A 7 -27.75 9.80 -14.45
N GLN A 8 -27.39 10.41 -13.31
CA GLN A 8 -26.01 10.80 -13.00
C GLN A 8 -25.22 9.54 -12.61
N LEU A 9 -24.28 9.13 -13.47
CA LEU A 9 -23.33 8.05 -13.18
C LEU A 9 -22.42 8.41 -11.98
N PRO A 10 -22.09 7.45 -11.10
CA PRO A 10 -21.29 7.74 -9.92
C PRO A 10 -19.81 7.87 -10.29
N LEU A 11 -19.23 9.00 -9.90
CA LEU A 11 -17.83 9.23 -9.48
C LEU A 11 -16.77 8.19 -9.92
N GLN A 12 -16.44 8.14 -11.22
CA GLN A 12 -15.20 7.49 -11.69
C GLN A 12 -13.95 8.40 -11.58
N GLY A 13 -14.03 9.51 -10.85
CA GLY A 13 -12.95 10.50 -10.77
C GLY A 13 -11.84 10.18 -9.76
N ALA A 14 -12.14 9.42 -8.70
CA ALA A 14 -11.19 9.21 -7.60
C ALA A 14 -10.12 8.15 -7.93
N HIS A 15 -10.49 7.08 -8.64
CA HIS A 15 -9.56 6.02 -9.03
C HIS A 15 -8.62 6.47 -10.16
N ASN A 16 -9.13 7.22 -11.15
CA ASN A 16 -8.32 7.66 -12.29
C ASN A 16 -7.20 8.62 -11.88
N ASN A 17 -7.49 9.60 -11.02
CA ASN A 17 -6.50 10.55 -10.54
C ASN A 17 -5.39 9.87 -9.70
N LEU A 18 -5.75 8.88 -8.87
CA LEU A 18 -4.77 8.13 -8.07
C LEU A 18 -3.93 7.17 -8.94
N SER A 19 -4.56 6.46 -9.86
CA SER A 19 -3.89 5.57 -10.82
C SER A 19 -2.96 6.36 -11.75
N GLU A 20 -3.41 7.48 -12.30
CA GLU A 20 -2.61 8.36 -13.15
C GLU A 20 -1.43 8.96 -12.37
N ARG A 21 -1.62 9.38 -11.11
CA ARG A 21 -0.53 9.87 -10.25
C ARG A 21 0.48 8.78 -9.89
N THR A 22 0.02 7.54 -9.68
CA THR A 22 0.89 6.39 -9.40
C THR A 22 1.67 5.98 -10.64
N LEU A 23 1.02 5.91 -11.81
CA LEU A 23 1.67 5.67 -13.10
C LEU A 23 2.65 6.79 -13.45
N ARG A 24 2.33 8.04 -13.15
CA ARG A 24 3.23 9.19 -13.32
C ARG A 24 4.45 9.06 -12.41
N ALA A 25 4.30 8.62 -11.15
CA ALA A 25 5.44 8.35 -10.26
C ALA A 25 6.33 7.21 -10.78
N ILE A 26 5.74 6.16 -11.34
CA ILE A 26 6.47 5.06 -11.98
C ILE A 26 7.19 5.54 -13.25
N ALA A 27 6.54 6.35 -14.09
CA ALA A 27 7.12 6.89 -15.32
C ALA A 27 8.26 7.90 -15.06
N LEU A 28 8.11 8.76 -14.06
CA LEU A 28 9.18 9.64 -13.57
C LEU A 28 10.34 8.83 -12.98
N GLY A 29 10.01 7.76 -12.24
CA GLY A 29 10.98 6.77 -11.78
C GLY A 29 11.79 6.20 -12.94
N ARG A 30 11.15 5.67 -13.99
CA ARG A 30 11.83 5.10 -15.17
C ARG A 30 12.81 6.06 -15.87
N ASN A 31 12.51 7.36 -15.90
CA ASN A 31 13.41 8.39 -16.47
C ASN A 31 14.55 8.80 -15.51
N ALA A 32 14.37 8.62 -14.19
CA ALA A 32 15.41 8.81 -13.18
C ALA A 32 16.24 7.53 -12.90
N TRP A 33 15.71 6.35 -13.23
CA TRP A 33 16.35 5.04 -13.02
C TRP A 33 17.41 4.70 -14.06
N GLY A 34 17.81 5.65 -14.91
CA GLY A 34 19.07 5.56 -15.67
C GLY A 34 20.30 5.36 -14.78
N VAL A 35 20.17 5.56 -13.46
CA VAL A 35 21.19 5.30 -12.42
C VAL A 35 20.97 3.94 -11.70
N ILE A 36 20.04 3.10 -12.16
CA ILE A 36 19.90 1.70 -11.73
C ILE A 36 20.62 0.83 -12.76
N GLY A 37 21.95 0.71 -12.62
CA GLY A 37 22.82 0.02 -13.57
C GLY A 37 22.77 -1.52 -13.56
N SER A 38 21.67 -2.13 -13.10
CA SER A 38 21.53 -3.59 -13.02
C SER A 38 20.06 -4.02 -13.03
N GLU A 39 19.74 -5.12 -13.71
CA GLU A 39 18.43 -5.78 -13.70
C GLU A 39 17.91 -6.03 -12.27
N VAL A 40 18.82 -6.44 -11.38
CA VAL A 40 18.52 -6.69 -9.97
C VAL A 40 18.05 -5.42 -9.28
N GLY A 41 18.73 -4.30 -9.50
CA GLY A 41 18.33 -3.01 -8.93
C GLY A 41 16.98 -2.54 -9.48
N GLY A 42 16.69 -2.81 -10.76
CA GLY A 42 15.42 -2.46 -11.39
C GLY A 42 14.25 -3.23 -10.79
N ARG A 43 14.44 -4.54 -10.57
CA ARG A 43 13.48 -5.41 -9.90
C ARG A 43 13.23 -4.97 -8.46
N THR A 44 14.30 -4.66 -7.71
CA THR A 44 14.19 -4.18 -6.33
C THR A 44 13.41 -2.87 -6.25
N ALA A 45 13.72 -1.91 -7.14
CA ALA A 45 12.98 -0.66 -7.21
C ALA A 45 11.50 -0.90 -7.50
N ALA A 46 11.16 -1.72 -8.51
CA ALA A 46 9.78 -2.03 -8.85
C ALA A 46 8.98 -2.62 -7.67
N VAL A 47 9.60 -3.50 -6.88
CA VAL A 47 9.00 -4.06 -5.65
C VAL A 47 8.74 -2.95 -4.64
N LEU A 48 9.74 -2.13 -4.32
CA LEU A 48 9.61 -1.04 -3.34
C LEU A 48 8.54 -0.02 -3.77
N TYR A 49 8.50 0.38 -5.04
CA TYR A 49 7.49 1.30 -5.55
C TYR A 49 6.08 0.71 -5.47
N SER A 50 5.93 -0.58 -5.72
CA SER A 50 4.63 -1.27 -5.60
C SER A 50 4.14 -1.26 -4.15
N VAL A 51 5.02 -1.61 -3.19
CA VAL A 51 4.69 -1.59 -1.75
C VAL A 51 4.33 -0.18 -1.28
N VAL A 52 5.10 0.84 -1.68
CA VAL A 52 4.80 2.24 -1.35
C VAL A 52 3.47 2.68 -1.96
N GLY A 53 3.17 2.25 -3.19
CA GLY A 53 1.88 2.49 -3.85
C GLY A 53 0.71 1.92 -3.05
N THR A 54 0.83 0.66 -2.60
CA THR A 54 -0.18 0.01 -1.74
C THR A 54 -0.34 0.73 -0.41
N CYS A 55 0.76 1.11 0.27
CA CYS A 55 0.69 1.87 1.52
C CYS A 55 -0.10 3.18 1.34
N LYS A 56 0.22 3.94 0.28
CA LYS A 56 -0.50 5.18 -0.05
C LYS A 56 -1.97 4.95 -0.36
N HIS A 57 -2.30 3.86 -1.05
CA HIS A 57 -3.68 3.49 -1.34
C HIS A 57 -4.49 3.19 -0.07
N LEU A 58 -3.85 2.56 0.93
CA LEU A 58 -4.45 2.23 2.22
C LEU A 58 -4.36 3.36 3.26
N GLY A 59 -3.80 4.53 2.91
CA GLY A 59 -3.60 5.64 3.85
C GLY A 59 -2.54 5.40 4.92
N ILE A 60 -1.64 4.43 4.70
CA ILE A 60 -0.53 4.08 5.60
C ILE A 60 0.69 4.94 5.28
N ASP A 61 1.38 5.44 6.32
CA ASP A 61 2.72 6.03 6.14
C ASP A 61 3.71 4.95 5.67
N PRO A 62 4.22 5.03 4.41
CA PRO A 62 5.10 4.01 3.87
C PRO A 62 6.42 3.87 4.64
N PHE A 63 6.88 4.94 5.30
CA PHE A 63 8.11 4.87 6.10
C PHE A 63 7.88 4.11 7.41
N ALA A 64 6.80 4.44 8.14
CA ALA A 64 6.40 3.70 9.33
C ALA A 64 6.21 2.19 9.06
N TYR A 65 5.54 1.84 7.96
CA TYR A 65 5.39 0.45 7.55
C TYR A 65 6.73 -0.24 7.32
N GLN A 66 7.61 0.32 6.47
CA GLN A 66 8.88 -0.33 6.16
C GLN A 66 9.80 -0.48 7.37
N ARG A 67 9.79 0.51 8.27
CA ARG A 67 10.59 0.50 9.50
C ARG A 67 10.27 -0.70 10.39
N GLU A 68 9.03 -1.18 10.36
CA GLU A 68 8.58 -2.34 11.16
C GLU A 68 8.58 -3.64 10.34
N ALA A 69 8.16 -3.58 9.08
CA ALA A 69 8.03 -4.74 8.22
C ALA A 69 9.39 -5.35 7.85
N LEU A 70 10.42 -4.55 7.58
CA LEU A 70 11.73 -5.08 7.17
C LEU A 70 12.42 -5.89 8.29
N PRO A 71 12.51 -5.41 9.54
CA PRO A 71 13.00 -6.24 10.64
C PRO A 71 12.15 -7.48 10.90
N GLY A 72 10.82 -7.34 10.79
CA GLY A 72 9.88 -8.44 10.95
C GLY A 72 10.08 -9.56 9.93
N LEU A 73 10.15 -9.19 8.65
CA LEU A 73 10.45 -10.11 7.55
C LEU A 73 11.81 -10.78 7.72
N PHE A 74 12.83 -10.03 8.16
CA PHE A 74 14.16 -10.59 8.43
C PHE A 74 14.15 -11.62 9.57
N ALA A 75 13.35 -11.38 10.61
CA ALA A 75 13.22 -12.30 11.74
C ALA A 75 12.55 -13.63 11.38
N LEU A 76 11.84 -13.74 10.25
CA LEU A 76 11.25 -15.00 9.78
C LEU A 76 12.28 -15.99 9.20
N GLY A 77 13.51 -15.53 8.91
CA GLY A 77 14.58 -16.37 8.33
C GLY A 77 14.53 -16.48 6.80
N GLU A 78 15.32 -17.39 6.23
CA GLU A 78 15.56 -17.44 4.77
C GLU A 78 14.36 -17.93 3.94
N LYS A 79 13.50 -18.76 4.52
CA LYS A 79 12.38 -19.40 3.81
C LYS A 79 11.10 -19.37 4.66
N PRO A 80 10.51 -18.18 4.86
CA PRO A 80 9.23 -18.07 5.55
C PRO A 80 8.12 -18.78 4.77
N THR A 81 7.12 -19.30 5.49
CA THR A 81 5.90 -19.80 4.86
C THR A 81 5.08 -18.63 4.32
N ALA A 82 4.20 -18.92 3.35
CA ALA A 82 3.30 -17.90 2.81
C ALA A 82 2.44 -17.26 3.91
N GLU A 83 1.94 -18.05 4.85
CA GLU A 83 1.14 -17.60 5.99
C GLU A 83 1.89 -16.59 6.86
N GLN A 84 3.17 -16.86 7.16
CA GLN A 84 4.00 -15.93 7.93
C GLN A 84 4.25 -14.60 7.20
N LEU A 85 4.27 -14.62 5.86
CA LEU A 85 4.41 -13.40 5.05
C LEU A 85 3.11 -12.59 4.98
N LEU A 86 1.94 -13.24 5.09
CA LEU A 86 0.66 -12.54 4.98
C LEU A 86 0.50 -11.48 6.06
N ASP A 87 0.95 -11.73 7.28
CA ASP A 87 0.88 -10.78 8.39
C ASP A 87 1.66 -9.49 8.14
N TRP A 88 2.63 -9.54 7.23
CA TRP A 88 3.44 -8.39 6.85
C TRP A 88 2.92 -7.66 5.62
N LEU A 89 1.82 -8.11 4.99
CA LEU A 89 1.19 -7.31 3.93
C LEU A 89 0.64 -5.99 4.52
N PRO A 90 0.70 -4.86 3.79
CA PRO A 90 0.28 -3.56 4.33
C PRO A 90 -1.13 -3.52 4.94
N ASP A 91 -2.09 -4.24 4.34
CA ASP A 91 -3.46 -4.36 4.86
C ASP A 91 -3.53 -5.15 6.17
N ARG A 92 -2.80 -6.28 6.26
CA ARG A 92 -2.75 -7.13 7.46
C ARG A 92 -2.01 -6.47 8.60
N TRP A 93 -0.88 -5.84 8.30
CA TRP A 93 -0.12 -5.04 9.25
C TRP A 93 -0.97 -3.93 9.89
N LEU A 94 -1.86 -3.28 9.11
CA LEU A 94 -2.77 -2.26 9.62
C LEU A 94 -3.87 -2.87 10.52
N LEU A 95 -4.44 -4.01 10.12
CA LEU A 95 -5.45 -4.72 10.91
C LEU A 95 -4.89 -5.15 12.27
N ASN A 96 -3.69 -5.71 12.29
CA ASN A 96 -3.03 -6.18 13.52
C ASN A 96 -2.85 -5.02 14.52
N ARG A 97 -2.43 -3.83 14.07
CA ARG A 97 -2.37 -2.64 14.94
C ARG A 97 -3.72 -2.22 15.49
N THR A 98 -4.75 -2.30 14.65
CA THR A 98 -6.09 -1.86 15.04
C THR A 98 -6.65 -2.76 16.13
N GLN A 99 -6.27 -4.05 16.13
CA GLN A 99 -6.59 -5.01 17.17
C GLN A 99 -5.78 -4.80 18.46
N ASP A 100 -4.52 -4.40 18.34
CA ASP A 100 -3.64 -4.11 19.49
C ASP A 100 -3.98 -2.80 20.22
N LEU A 101 -4.80 -1.93 19.62
CA LEU A 101 -5.28 -0.73 20.31
C LEU A 101 -6.15 -1.15 21.51
N PRO A 102 -5.81 -0.73 22.74
CA PRO A 102 -6.61 -1.05 23.91
C PRO A 102 -8.04 -0.55 23.69
N SER A 103 -9.01 -1.45 23.83
CA SER A 103 -10.43 -1.07 23.77
C SER A 103 -10.67 0.05 24.78
N PRO A 104 -11.27 1.20 24.38
CA PRO A 104 -11.64 2.22 25.34
C PRO A 104 -12.59 1.57 26.34
N ASP A 105 -12.19 1.66 27.59
CA ASP A 105 -12.78 1.02 28.75
C ASP A 105 -14.32 0.96 28.66
N ARG A 106 -14.85 -0.27 28.60
CA ARG A 106 -16.29 -0.56 28.64
C ARG A 106 -16.80 -0.69 30.08
N SER A 107 -16.09 -0.17 31.07
CA SER A 107 -16.42 -0.25 32.50
C SER A 107 -16.64 1.10 33.21
N ALA A 108 -17.27 2.05 32.52
CA ALA A 108 -17.94 3.18 33.18
C ALA A 108 -19.45 3.14 32.88
N GLY A 109 -20.21 2.50 33.76
CA GLY A 109 -21.68 2.42 33.70
C GLY A 109 -22.25 1.35 34.64
#